data_AF-A0A7G7WZ38-F1
#
_entry.id   AF-A0A7G7WZ38-F1
#
_cell.length_a   1.000
_cell.length_b   1.000
_cell.length_c   1.000
_cell.angle_alpha   90.00
_cell.angle_beta   90.00
_cell.angle_gamma   90.00
#
_symmetry.space_group_name_H-M   'P 1'
#
loop_
_entity.id
_entity.type
_entity.pdbx_description
1 polymer ?
#
loop_
_entity_poly.entity_id
_entity_poly.type
_entity_poly.pdbx_seq_one_letter_code
_entity_poly.pdbx_strand_id
1 'polypeptide(L)'
;MNTLTLVSLLLATSVALVHSRTLTSSEIGLLQRILDDSRREQKPVERSMSSQSDDPAPAKNARDPLSDEILGFLRQDDFGCGDREIHHCPMWKKLGYCKTNPERMDEMCRQTCDMCKAPSPPACMMSEFGCCWNSGNAKGPKYGEGCPPCKNMMTDIFCQRMASTCQSPSSKEFMQRYCGSTCGYCDNIEVK
;
A
#
# COMPACT_ATOMS: atom_id res chain seq x y z
N MET A 1 -30.37 21.36 -50.30
CA MET A 1 -29.24 21.96 -49.56
C MET A 1 -28.75 20.91 -48.57
N ASN A 2 -27.53 20.42 -48.76
CA ASN A 2 -27.03 19.22 -48.06
C ASN A 2 -26.52 19.58 -46.66
N THR A 3 -26.82 18.74 -45.67
CA THR A 3 -26.35 18.90 -44.27
C THR A 3 -24.83 18.94 -44.16
N LEU A 4 -24.10 18.33 -45.10
CA LEU A 4 -22.65 18.39 -45.21
C LEU A 4 -22.08 19.79 -45.50
N THR A 5 -22.81 20.68 -46.18
CA THR A 5 -22.27 22.03 -46.46
C THR A 5 -22.37 22.97 -45.24
N LEU A 6 -23.33 22.73 -44.34
CA LEU A 6 -23.51 23.50 -43.11
C LEU A 6 -22.42 23.21 -42.07
N VAL A 7 -21.97 21.96 -41.95
CA VAL A 7 -20.91 21.57 -41.00
C VAL A 7 -19.56 22.17 -41.41
N SER A 8 -19.25 22.22 -42.71
CA SER A 8 -18.01 22.83 -43.21
C SER A 8 -17.95 24.34 -42.97
N LEU A 9 -19.08 25.05 -43.08
CA LEU A 9 -19.19 26.48 -42.77
C LEU A 9 -19.02 26.75 -41.27
N LEU A 10 -19.56 25.90 -40.40
CA LEU A 10 -19.41 26.03 -38.94
C LEU A 10 -17.97 25.77 -38.49
N LEU A 11 -17.27 24.78 -39.05
CA LEU A 11 -15.86 24.52 -38.73
C LEU A 11 -14.91 25.62 -39.23
N ALA A 12 -15.22 26.29 -40.34
CA ALA A 12 -14.42 27.41 -40.83
C ALA A 12 -14.52 28.64 -39.91
N THR A 13 -15.67 28.86 -39.24
CA THR A 13 -15.84 30.00 -38.33
C THR A 13 -15.12 29.84 -36.98
N SER A 14 -14.87 28.62 -36.51
CA SER A 14 -14.17 28.41 -35.23
C SER A 14 -12.65 28.58 -35.31
N VAL A 15 -12.04 28.33 -36.47
CA VAL A 15 -10.58 28.48 -36.65
C VAL A 15 -10.16 29.96 -36.71
N ALA A 16 -11.04 30.85 -37.17
CA ALA A 16 -10.76 32.29 -37.25
C ALA A 16 -10.76 32.99 -35.87
N LEU A 17 -11.40 32.42 -34.84
CA LEU A 17 -11.48 33.02 -33.50
C LEU A 17 -10.28 32.72 -32.59
N VAL A 18 -9.40 31.79 -32.97
CA VAL A 18 -8.21 31.43 -32.18
C VAL A 18 -6.98 32.30 -32.53
N HIS A 19 -7.00 33.03 -33.65
CA HIS A 19 -5.82 33.75 -34.18
C HIS A 19 -5.77 35.26 -33.87
N SER A 20 -6.37 35.77 -32.80
CA SER A 20 -6.32 37.22 -32.49
C SER A 20 -6.09 37.59 -31.03
N ARG A 21 -5.42 36.74 -30.25
CA ARG A 21 -4.87 37.17 -28.96
C ARG A 21 -3.36 37.37 -29.10
N THR A 22 -2.97 38.61 -29.39
CA THR A 22 -1.60 39.08 -29.18
C THR A 22 -1.33 39.09 -27.68
N LEU A 23 -0.41 38.24 -27.22
CA LEU A 23 0.02 38.19 -25.82
C LEU A 23 0.58 39.55 -25.40
N THR A 24 0.19 40.01 -24.23
CA THR A 24 0.68 41.26 -23.66
C THR A 24 2.11 41.10 -23.14
N SER A 25 2.89 42.19 -23.10
CA SER A 25 4.27 42.18 -22.59
C SER A 25 4.38 41.60 -21.16
N SER A 26 3.33 41.80 -20.34
CA SER A 26 3.22 41.22 -19.00
C SER A 26 3.07 39.69 -18.98
N GLU A 27 2.35 39.12 -19.95
CA GLU A 27 2.16 37.66 -20.03
C GLU A 27 3.41 36.95 -20.55
N ILE A 28 4.15 37.58 -21.46
CA ILE A 28 5.45 37.09 -21.94
C ILE A 28 6.46 37.05 -20.79
N GLY A 29 6.47 38.08 -19.93
CA GLY A 29 7.36 38.13 -18.76
C GLY A 29 7.12 37.01 -17.74
N LEU A 30 5.88 36.55 -17.59
CA LEU A 30 5.55 35.44 -16.69
C LEU A 30 6.01 34.09 -17.27
N LEU A 31 5.84 33.88 -18.58
CA LEU A 31 6.30 32.67 -19.26
C LEU A 31 7.82 32.54 -19.27
N GLN A 32 8.55 33.64 -19.41
CA GLN A 32 10.02 33.64 -19.35
C GLN A 32 10.53 33.15 -17.97
N ARG A 33 9.89 33.59 -16.88
CA ARG A 33 10.27 33.19 -15.51
C ARG A 33 10.02 31.69 -15.26
N ILE A 34 8.93 31.15 -15.78
CA ILE A 34 8.61 29.71 -15.66
C ILE A 34 9.65 28.86 -16.41
N LEU A 35 10.11 29.31 -17.58
CA LEU A 35 11.14 28.62 -18.34
C LEU A 35 12.53 28.70 -17.68
N ASP A 36 12.86 29.82 -17.03
CA ASP A 36 14.14 29.97 -16.31
C ASP A 36 14.20 29.13 -15.02
N ASP A 37 13.08 28.93 -14.34
CA ASP A 37 13.01 28.11 -13.12
C ASP A 37 13.21 26.62 -13.42
N SER A 38 12.66 26.14 -14.55
CA SER A 38 12.85 24.76 -15.01
C SER A 38 14.31 24.43 -15.40
N ARG A 39 15.14 25.43 -15.69
CA ARG A 39 16.55 25.23 -16.11
C ARG A 39 17.50 25.04 -14.91
N ARG A 40 17.10 25.36 -13.67
CA ARG A 40 17.99 25.23 -12.50
C ARG A 40 18.11 23.82 -11.93
N GLU A 41 17.16 22.93 -12.22
CA GLU A 41 17.14 21.56 -11.69
C GLU A 41 18.09 20.59 -12.43
N GLN A 42 18.70 20.99 -13.55
CA GLN A 42 19.55 20.12 -14.37
C GLN A 42 21.07 20.37 -14.21
N LYS A 43 21.56 20.63 -12.99
CA LYS A 43 23.02 20.66 -12.77
C LYS A 43 23.53 19.20 -12.64
N PRO A 44 24.49 18.77 -13.48
CA PRO A 44 24.99 17.40 -13.46
C PRO A 44 25.88 17.16 -12.23
N VAL A 45 25.66 16.03 -11.55
CA VAL A 45 26.54 15.49 -10.52
C VAL A 45 27.76 14.88 -11.23
N GLU A 46 28.91 15.53 -11.13
CA GLU A 46 30.19 14.98 -11.58
C GLU A 46 30.57 13.77 -10.72
N ARG A 47 30.76 12.62 -11.37
CA ARG A 47 31.28 11.39 -10.77
C ARG A 47 32.78 11.30 -11.05
N SER A 48 33.60 11.65 -10.08
CA SER A 48 35.03 11.35 -10.10
C SER A 48 35.29 9.97 -9.50
N MET A 49 35.72 9.03 -10.35
CA MET A 49 36.40 7.80 -9.94
C MET A 49 37.88 8.10 -9.75
N SER A 50 38.40 7.89 -8.54
CA SER A 50 39.81 7.60 -8.34
C SER A 50 39.94 6.36 -7.47
N SER A 51 40.47 5.31 -8.09
CA SER A 51 40.95 4.08 -7.48
C SER A 51 42.15 4.35 -6.57
N GLN A 52 42.13 3.83 -5.35
CA GLN A 52 43.32 3.38 -4.65
C GLN A 52 42.93 2.30 -3.65
N SER A 53 43.53 1.13 -3.87
CA SER A 53 43.60 -0.03 -2.99
C SER A 53 44.12 0.36 -1.62
N ASP A 54 43.49 -0.14 -0.57
CA ASP A 54 44.11 -0.79 0.58
C ASP A 54 42.97 -1.21 1.53
N ASP A 55 42.84 -2.51 1.79
CA ASP A 55 41.86 -3.07 2.72
C ASP A 55 42.20 -2.69 4.17
N PRO A 56 41.26 -2.05 4.88
CA PRO A 56 41.00 -2.44 6.26
C PRO A 56 39.55 -2.90 6.44
N ALA A 57 39.40 -3.92 7.29
CA ALA A 57 38.17 -4.63 7.69
C ALA A 57 36.86 -3.82 7.60
N PRO A 58 35.72 -4.44 7.22
CA PRO A 58 34.45 -3.73 7.09
C PRO A 58 34.03 -3.15 8.44
N ALA A 59 34.23 -1.84 8.58
CA ALA A 59 33.57 -1.01 9.55
C ALA A 59 32.05 -1.16 9.35
N LYS A 60 31.35 -1.34 10.46
CA LYS A 60 29.89 -1.41 10.52
C LYS A 60 29.34 -0.13 9.90
N ASN A 61 28.85 -0.22 8.67
CA ASN A 61 28.13 0.88 8.04
C ASN A 61 26.93 1.22 8.93
N ALA A 62 26.98 2.41 9.53
CA ALA A 62 25.84 3.02 10.19
C ALA A 62 24.72 3.10 9.16
N ARG A 63 23.69 2.26 9.34
CA ARG A 63 22.47 2.35 8.56
C ARG A 63 21.72 3.59 9.02
N ASP A 64 21.23 4.38 8.06
CA ASP A 64 20.32 5.49 8.33
C ASP A 64 19.08 4.95 9.05
N PRO A 65 18.79 5.43 10.29
CA PRO A 65 17.64 4.97 11.06
C PRO A 65 16.30 5.14 10.33
N LEU A 66 16.21 6.13 9.44
CA LEU A 66 15.00 6.46 8.71
C LEU A 66 14.68 5.44 7.60
N SER A 67 15.67 4.70 7.11
CA SER A 67 15.47 3.62 6.13
C SER A 67 15.06 2.30 6.79
N ASP A 68 15.51 2.06 8.03
CA ASP A 68 15.13 0.89 8.83
C ASP A 68 13.71 1.04 9.43
N GLU A 69 13.21 2.26 9.64
CA GLU A 69 11.79 2.49 9.99
C GLU A 69 10.85 2.19 8.82
N ILE A 70 11.17 2.65 7.61
CA ILE A 70 10.33 2.42 6.43
C ILE A 70 10.41 0.95 5.95
N LEU A 71 11.57 0.30 6.06
CA LEU A 71 11.69 -1.16 5.83
C LEU A 71 11.15 -2.01 6.99
N GLY A 72 11.09 -1.48 8.21
CA GLY A 72 10.47 -2.11 9.37
C GLY A 72 8.95 -2.21 9.26
N PHE A 73 8.31 -1.33 8.49
CA PHE A 73 6.87 -1.44 8.19
C PHE A 73 6.52 -2.48 7.12
N LEU A 74 7.48 -2.97 6.33
CA LEU A 74 7.24 -3.90 5.22
C LEU A 74 7.68 -5.34 5.49
N ARG A 75 8.15 -5.65 6.71
CA ARG A 75 8.48 -7.01 7.14
C ARG A 75 7.98 -7.19 8.56
N GLN A 76 7.06 -8.13 8.76
CA GLN A 76 6.37 -8.48 10.03
C GLN A 76 5.08 -7.63 10.13
N ASP A 77 3.88 -8.11 9.75
CA ASP A 77 3.29 -9.44 9.86
C ASP A 77 2.17 -9.62 8.80
N ASP A 78 1.68 -10.85 8.62
CA ASP A 78 0.45 -11.20 7.87
C ASP A 78 0.41 -11.15 6.33
N PHE A 79 1.40 -11.78 5.68
CA PHE A 79 1.05 -12.66 4.56
C PHE A 79 0.56 -13.98 5.15
N GLY A 80 -0.76 -14.10 5.30
CA GLY A 80 -1.44 -15.26 5.88
C GLY A 80 -0.94 -16.60 5.34
N CYS A 81 -1.31 -17.68 6.02
CA CYS A 81 -0.85 -19.00 5.60
C CYS A 81 -1.33 -19.33 4.18
N GLY A 82 -0.36 -19.54 3.29
CA GLY A 82 -0.56 -19.81 1.89
C GLY A 82 0.67 -20.48 1.31
N ASP A 83 0.49 -21.12 0.15
CA ASP A 83 1.57 -21.69 -0.64
C ASP A 83 2.30 -20.58 -1.41
N ARG A 84 3.63 -20.59 -1.35
CA ARG A 84 4.46 -19.75 -2.22
C ARG A 84 4.58 -20.35 -3.61
N GLU A 85 4.58 -21.68 -3.70
CA GLU A 85 4.70 -22.42 -4.96
C GLU A 85 3.35 -23.00 -5.41
N ILE A 86 2.56 -22.24 -6.16
CA ILE A 86 1.17 -22.60 -6.45
C ILE A 86 1.05 -23.85 -7.35
N HIS A 87 2.00 -24.09 -8.26
CA HIS A 87 1.85 -25.11 -9.29
C HIS A 87 2.38 -26.48 -8.86
N HIS A 88 3.49 -26.52 -8.13
CA HIS A 88 4.14 -27.79 -7.78
C HIS A 88 3.73 -28.36 -6.44
N CYS A 89 3.17 -27.56 -5.51
CA CYS A 89 2.74 -28.06 -4.20
C CYS A 89 1.79 -29.27 -4.29
N PRO A 90 0.76 -29.31 -5.18
CA PRO A 90 -0.11 -30.48 -5.30
C PRO A 90 0.64 -31.76 -5.71
N MET A 91 1.62 -31.63 -6.60
CA MET A 91 2.46 -32.76 -7.03
C MET A 91 3.37 -33.21 -5.90
N TRP A 92 4.05 -32.29 -5.22
CA TRP A 92 4.95 -32.61 -4.11
C TRP A 92 4.21 -33.23 -2.92
N LYS A 93 2.98 -32.79 -2.62
CA LYS A 93 2.10 -33.46 -1.63
C LYS A 93 1.84 -34.92 -2.02
N LYS A 94 1.48 -35.19 -3.29
CA LYS A 94 1.25 -36.56 -3.79
C LYS A 94 2.50 -37.43 -3.73
N LEU A 95 3.67 -36.84 -3.97
CA LEU A 95 4.97 -37.53 -3.85
C LEU A 95 5.45 -37.68 -2.39
N GLY A 96 4.69 -37.19 -1.41
CA GLY A 96 4.99 -37.37 0.02
C GLY A 96 5.96 -36.36 0.62
N TYR A 97 6.26 -35.25 -0.08
CA TYR A 97 7.27 -34.27 0.36
C TYR A 97 6.90 -33.58 1.67
N CYS A 98 5.61 -33.49 2.01
CA CYS A 98 5.18 -32.95 3.30
C CYS A 98 5.77 -33.74 4.49
N LYS A 99 6.10 -35.03 4.29
CA LYS A 99 6.72 -35.89 5.32
C LYS A 99 8.22 -36.07 5.11
N THR A 100 8.66 -36.22 3.86
CA THR A 100 10.07 -36.51 3.54
C THR A 100 10.94 -35.27 3.49
N ASN A 101 10.36 -34.09 3.24
CA ASN A 101 11.07 -32.81 3.23
C ASN A 101 10.23 -31.69 3.87
N PRO A 102 9.94 -31.80 5.17
CA PRO A 102 9.01 -30.89 5.85
C PRO A 102 9.52 -29.45 5.89
N GLU A 103 10.83 -29.22 6.02
CA GLU A 103 11.39 -27.85 6.04
C GLU A 103 11.13 -27.10 4.73
N ARG A 104 11.37 -27.75 3.58
CA ARG A 104 11.09 -27.14 2.27
C ARG A 104 9.60 -26.94 2.03
N MET A 105 8.77 -27.86 2.51
CA MET A 105 7.33 -27.75 2.38
C MET A 105 6.74 -26.69 3.32
N ASP A 106 7.33 -26.47 4.50
CA ASP A 106 6.96 -25.37 5.39
C ASP A 106 7.40 -24.01 4.83
N GLU A 107 8.39 -23.95 3.95
CA GLU A 107 8.71 -22.69 3.27
C GLU A 107 7.78 -22.43 2.07
N MET A 108 7.52 -23.46 1.26
CA MET A 108 6.94 -23.28 -0.08
C MET A 108 5.47 -23.69 -0.19
N CYS A 109 5.03 -24.64 0.64
CA CYS A 109 3.77 -25.38 0.49
C CYS A 109 3.00 -25.51 1.80
N ARG A 110 3.07 -24.51 2.67
CA ARG A 110 2.47 -24.58 4.02
C ARG A 110 1.00 -24.92 4.01
N GLN A 111 0.24 -24.31 3.10
CA GLN A 111 -1.19 -24.53 3.02
C GLN A 111 -1.48 -25.91 2.45
N THR A 112 -0.84 -26.27 1.34
CA THR A 112 -1.00 -27.59 0.74
C THR A 112 -0.58 -28.70 1.71
N CYS A 113 0.48 -28.53 2.51
CA CYS A 113 0.94 -29.52 3.47
C CYS A 113 0.28 -29.42 4.85
N ASP A 114 -0.75 -28.57 5.01
CA ASP A 114 -1.50 -28.39 6.26
C ASP A 114 -0.59 -27.97 7.45
N MET A 115 0.49 -27.24 7.15
CA MET A 115 1.50 -26.74 8.10
C MET A 115 1.20 -25.31 8.59
N CYS A 116 0.06 -24.74 8.20
CA CYS A 116 -0.42 -23.48 8.72
C CYS A 116 -0.57 -23.51 10.24
N LYS A 117 0.13 -22.63 10.95
CA LYS A 117 -0.17 -22.36 12.36
C LYS A 117 -1.44 -21.52 12.44
N ALA A 118 -2.24 -21.74 13.49
CA ALA A 118 -3.32 -20.82 13.81
C ALA A 118 -2.73 -19.40 13.98
N PRO A 119 -3.42 -18.36 13.50
CA PRO A 119 -2.96 -16.99 13.73
C PRO A 119 -2.79 -16.77 15.23
N SER A 120 -1.66 -16.20 15.62
CA SER A 120 -1.42 -15.83 17.01
C SER A 120 -2.53 -14.86 17.44
N PRO A 121 -3.09 -15.02 18.65
CA PRO A 121 -4.02 -14.04 19.18
C PRO A 121 -3.39 -12.64 19.18
N PRO A 122 -4.16 -11.56 18.90
CA PRO A 122 -3.60 -10.22 18.88
C PRO A 122 -3.06 -9.84 20.26
N ALA A 123 -1.94 -9.12 20.29
CA ALA A 123 -1.23 -8.77 21.52
C ALA A 123 -2.12 -8.04 22.56
N CYS A 124 -3.11 -7.28 22.09
CA CYS A 124 -4.08 -6.60 22.95
C CYS A 124 -4.91 -7.56 23.83
N MET A 125 -5.06 -8.85 23.47
CA MET A 125 -5.73 -9.84 24.31
C MET A 125 -4.96 -10.12 25.61
N MET A 126 -3.66 -9.85 25.63
CA MET A 126 -2.82 -9.94 26.80
C MET A 126 -2.74 -8.63 27.59
N SER A 127 -3.34 -7.55 27.08
CA SER A 127 -3.38 -6.27 27.76
C SER A 127 -4.42 -6.27 28.88
N GLU A 128 -4.25 -5.37 29.85
CA GLU A 128 -5.10 -5.26 31.04
C GLU A 128 -6.60 -5.13 30.70
N PHE A 129 -6.93 -4.41 29.62
CA PHE A 129 -8.30 -4.09 29.24
C PHE A 129 -8.75 -4.75 27.93
N GLY A 130 -7.92 -5.62 27.34
CA GLY A 130 -8.24 -6.33 26.10
C GLY A 130 -8.11 -5.48 24.83
N CYS A 131 -8.87 -5.87 23.81
CA CYS A 131 -8.75 -5.35 22.45
C CYS A 131 -9.88 -4.38 22.08
N CYS A 132 -9.51 -3.33 21.35
CA CYS A 132 -10.44 -2.53 20.56
C CYS A 132 -10.81 -3.24 19.25
N TRP A 133 -11.88 -2.78 18.60
CA TRP A 133 -12.36 -3.32 17.31
C TRP A 133 -11.30 -3.27 16.19
N ASN A 134 -10.32 -2.37 16.27
CA ASN A 134 -9.23 -2.23 15.31
C ASN A 134 -7.94 -2.94 15.76
N SER A 135 -8.04 -3.92 16.66
CA SER A 135 -6.90 -4.67 17.24
C SER A 135 -5.93 -3.84 18.08
N GLY A 136 -6.27 -2.59 18.41
CA GLY A 136 -5.52 -1.77 19.36
C GLY A 136 -5.80 -2.15 20.82
N ASN A 137 -4.99 -1.68 21.75
CA ASN A 137 -5.21 -1.88 23.18
C ASN A 137 -6.31 -0.92 23.69
N ALA A 138 -7.27 -1.44 24.45
CA ALA A 138 -8.18 -0.61 25.22
C ALA A 138 -7.42 0.09 26.38
N LYS A 139 -7.91 1.25 26.82
CA LYS A 139 -7.28 2.00 27.93
C LYS A 139 -8.10 2.00 29.21
N GLY A 140 -9.27 1.37 29.21
CA GLY A 140 -10.10 1.28 30.39
C GLY A 140 -11.03 0.07 30.36
N PRO A 141 -11.61 -0.26 31.52
CA PRO A 141 -12.41 -1.48 31.72
C PRO A 141 -13.83 -1.38 31.15
N LYS A 142 -14.30 -0.19 30.73
CA LYS A 142 -15.64 -0.05 30.15
C LYS A 142 -15.61 -0.26 28.63
N TYR A 143 -16.75 -0.66 28.09
CA TYR A 143 -16.96 -0.87 26.65
C TYR A 143 -16.43 0.32 25.82
N GLY A 144 -15.41 0.07 24.99
CA GLY A 144 -14.82 1.08 24.11
C GLY A 144 -14.04 2.18 24.83
N GLU A 145 -13.77 2.06 26.13
CA GLU A 145 -13.02 3.07 26.88
C GLU A 145 -11.55 3.09 26.45
N GLY A 146 -11.13 4.24 25.91
CA GLY A 146 -9.81 4.38 25.30
C GLY A 146 -9.69 3.79 23.89
N CYS A 147 -10.78 3.22 23.34
CA CYS A 147 -10.83 2.79 21.95
C CYS A 147 -11.22 3.94 21.02
N PRO A 148 -10.74 3.93 19.77
CA PRO A 148 -11.17 4.91 18.78
C PRO A 148 -12.65 4.72 18.42
N PRO A 149 -13.36 5.81 18.05
CA PRO A 149 -14.75 5.70 17.60
C PRO A 149 -14.81 4.79 16.37
N CYS A 150 -15.82 3.93 16.32
CA CYS A 150 -15.99 3.12 15.12
C CYS A 150 -16.48 3.98 13.95
N LYS A 151 -15.65 4.02 12.91
CA LYS A 151 -15.96 4.63 11.63
C LYS A 151 -15.05 4.06 10.56
N ASN A 152 -15.46 4.21 9.31
CA ASN A 152 -14.53 4.06 8.20
C ASN A 152 -13.46 5.17 8.29
N MET A 153 -12.19 4.77 8.22
CA MET A 153 -11.07 5.69 8.09
C MET A 153 -10.76 6.00 6.62
N MET A 154 -11.10 5.06 5.73
CA MET A 154 -11.10 5.29 4.28
C MET A 154 -12.42 5.91 3.83
N THR A 155 -12.46 6.40 2.58
CA THR A 155 -13.69 6.97 2.02
C THR A 155 -14.79 5.91 1.91
N ASP A 156 -16.05 6.31 2.09
CA ASP A 156 -17.18 5.39 2.00
C ASP A 156 -17.24 4.67 0.65
N ILE A 157 -16.91 5.37 -0.45
CA ILE A 157 -16.85 4.78 -1.79
C ILE A 157 -15.83 3.63 -1.83
N PHE A 158 -14.65 3.84 -1.24
CA PHE A 158 -13.62 2.79 -1.18
C PHE A 158 -14.10 1.61 -0.34
N CYS A 159 -14.61 1.86 0.86
CA CYS A 159 -15.06 0.80 1.75
C CYS A 159 -16.24 0.02 1.18
N GLN A 160 -17.20 0.69 0.53
CA GLN A 160 -18.32 0.03 -0.18
C GLN A 160 -17.82 -0.84 -1.32
N ARG A 161 -16.88 -0.35 -2.14
CA ARG A 161 -16.31 -1.12 -3.26
C ARG A 161 -15.56 -2.36 -2.78
N MET A 162 -14.91 -2.26 -1.62
CA MET A 162 -14.12 -3.33 -1.03
C MET A 162 -14.91 -4.20 -0.03
N ALA A 163 -16.21 -3.97 0.14
CA ALA A 163 -17.03 -4.66 1.15
C ALA A 163 -17.05 -6.20 0.97
N SER A 164 -16.89 -6.69 -0.26
CA SER A 164 -16.80 -8.14 -0.51
C SER A 164 -15.54 -8.79 0.06
N THR A 165 -14.50 -8.01 0.36
CA THR A 165 -13.21 -8.51 0.85
C THR A 165 -13.09 -8.43 2.37
N CYS A 166 -14.16 -8.08 3.10
CA CYS A 166 -14.14 -8.03 4.56
C CYS A 166 -13.65 -9.38 5.12
N GLN A 167 -14.25 -10.50 4.73
CA GLN A 167 -13.90 -11.81 5.31
C GLN A 167 -12.67 -12.50 4.67
N SER A 168 -12.04 -11.89 3.67
CA SER A 168 -10.87 -12.50 3.02
C SER A 168 -9.66 -12.44 3.95
N PRO A 169 -8.97 -13.57 4.22
CA PRO A 169 -7.82 -13.60 5.15
C PRO A 169 -6.75 -12.55 4.84
N SER A 170 -6.47 -12.32 3.54
CA SER A 170 -5.42 -11.38 3.10
C SER A 170 -5.78 -9.91 3.30
N SER A 171 -7.07 -9.57 3.38
CA SER A 171 -7.54 -8.19 3.51
C SER A 171 -8.30 -7.93 4.80
N LYS A 172 -8.57 -8.97 5.60
CA LYS A 172 -9.38 -8.87 6.81
C LYS A 172 -8.84 -7.82 7.76
N GLU A 173 -7.54 -7.85 8.06
CA GLU A 173 -6.91 -6.90 8.98
C GLU A 173 -6.97 -5.46 8.44
N PHE A 174 -6.66 -5.28 7.16
CA PHE A 174 -6.77 -3.98 6.50
C PHE A 174 -8.21 -3.45 6.56
N MET A 175 -9.17 -4.27 6.17
CA MET A 175 -10.59 -3.91 6.20
C MET A 175 -11.07 -3.64 7.63
N GLN A 176 -10.55 -4.37 8.61
CA GLN A 176 -10.83 -4.17 10.03
C GLN A 176 -10.30 -2.85 10.55
N ARG A 177 -9.13 -2.41 10.10
CA ARG A 177 -8.54 -1.13 10.51
C ARG A 177 -9.18 0.06 9.81
N TYR A 178 -9.49 -0.05 8.53
CA TYR A 178 -9.84 1.10 7.69
C TYR A 178 -11.32 1.18 7.31
N CYS A 179 -12.04 0.07 7.34
CA CYS A 179 -13.45 -0.02 6.94
C CYS A 179 -14.29 -0.74 8.01
N GLY A 180 -13.95 -0.51 9.28
CA GLY A 180 -14.56 -1.15 10.45
C GLY A 180 -16.08 -1.16 10.42
N SER A 181 -16.69 -0.01 10.11
CA SER A 181 -18.15 0.14 10.06
C SER A 181 -18.76 -0.56 8.86
N THR A 182 -18.21 -0.39 7.65
CA THR A 182 -18.74 -1.06 6.45
C THR A 182 -18.67 -2.58 6.56
N CYS A 183 -17.65 -3.11 7.23
CA CYS A 183 -17.51 -4.54 7.45
C CYS A 183 -18.17 -5.07 8.72
N GLY A 184 -18.79 -4.21 9.54
CA GLY A 184 -19.46 -4.60 10.79
C GLY A 184 -18.53 -5.11 11.89
N TYR A 185 -17.25 -4.72 11.88
CA TYR A 185 -16.24 -5.22 12.83
C TYR A 185 -16.35 -4.66 14.24
N CYS A 186 -17.16 -3.63 14.43
CA CYS A 186 -17.22 -2.86 15.65
C CYS A 186 -18.62 -2.82 16.28
N ASP A 187 -19.58 -3.58 15.74
CA ASP A 187 -20.95 -3.59 16.21
C ASP A 187 -21.14 -4.51 17.44
N ASN A 188 -20.13 -5.31 17.81
CA ASN A 188 -20.11 -6.14 19.02
C ASN A 188 -18.66 -6.29 19.57
N ILE A 189 -18.21 -5.38 20.45
CA ILE A 189 -16.90 -5.50 21.11
C ILE A 189 -17.06 -6.21 22.46
N GLU A 190 -16.67 -7.49 22.55
CA GLU A 190 -16.57 -8.17 23.85
C GLU A 190 -15.32 -7.66 24.60
N VAL A 191 -15.50 -6.69 25.49
CA VAL A 191 -14.47 -6.23 26.43
C VAL A 191 -14.53 -7.14 27.67
N LYS A 192 -13.36 -7.59 28.15
CA LYS A 192 -13.21 -8.49 29.30
C LYS A 192 -13.12 -7.74 30.62
#